data_AF-A0A397V568-F1
#
_entry.id   AF-A0A397V568-F1
#
_cell.length_a   1.000
_cell.length_b   1.000
_cell.length_c   1.000
_cell.angle_alpha   90.00
_cell.angle_beta   90.00
_cell.angle_gamma   90.00
#
_symmetry.space_group_name_H-M   'P 1'
#
loop_
_entity.id
_entity.type
_entity.pdbx_description
1 polymer ?
#
loop_
_entity_poly.entity_id
_entity_poly.type
_entity_poly.pdbx_seq_one_letter_code
_entity_poly.pdbx_strand_id
1 'polypeptide(L)'
;MWEILYGKSVSYNQEFGTQLQFKICRGNLRPKIIEDTPQCYINLMKKCWERDPIKRPSAQKIIEILTEWQNDKNILLELTKSEELLKNQSIHIQSFSDSSDGSDGSYKSKFIEFTTSFYQDSELNKLNFKDLQITD
;
A
#
# COMPACT_ATOMS: atom_id res chain seq x y z
N MET A 1 -0.65 2.58 0.53
CA MET A 1 -0.84 2.13 -0.87
C MET A 1 0.09 0.98 -1.22
N TRP A 2 1.42 1.17 -1.24
CA TRP A 2 2.35 0.07 -1.55
C TRP A 2 2.23 -1.11 -0.58
N GLU A 3 2.28 -0.86 0.73
CA GLU A 3 2.17 -1.94 1.74
C GLU A 3 0.82 -2.66 1.69
N ILE A 4 -0.26 -1.94 1.33
CA ILE A 4 -1.61 -2.51 1.16
C ILE A 4 -1.63 -3.49 0.00
N LEU A 5 -1.02 -3.11 -1.13
CA LEU A 5 -1.00 -3.93 -2.34
C LEU A 5 -0.15 -5.19 -2.18
N TYR A 6 1.02 -5.08 -1.57
CA TYR A 6 1.98 -6.20 -1.51
C TYR A 6 1.98 -6.94 -0.17
N GLY A 7 1.22 -6.47 0.82
CA GLY A 7 1.17 -7.06 2.16
C GLY A 7 2.51 -7.08 2.89
N LYS A 8 3.46 -6.24 2.47
CA LYS A 8 4.84 -6.18 2.99
C LYS A 8 5.22 -4.75 3.29
N SER A 9 6.11 -4.57 4.26
CA SER A 9 6.63 -3.22 4.55
C SER A 9 7.65 -2.80 3.49
N VAL A 10 7.70 -1.49 3.21
CA VAL A 10 8.70 -0.94 2.29
C VAL A 10 10.07 -1.04 2.97
N SER A 11 10.96 -1.83 2.39
CA SER A 11 12.37 -1.88 2.79
C SER A 11 13.25 -1.23 1.72
N TYR A 12 14.23 -0.47 2.17
CA TYR A 12 15.32 0.03 1.34
C TYR A 12 16.62 -0.62 1.82
N ASN A 13 17.52 -0.98 0.90
CA ASN A 13 18.84 -1.58 1.22
C ASN A 13 19.82 -0.56 1.83
N GLN A 14 19.32 0.47 2.52
CA GLN A 14 20.07 1.57 3.10
C GLN A 14 19.57 1.82 4.51
N GLU A 15 20.50 2.06 5.43
CA GLU A 15 20.16 2.44 6.79
C GLU A 15 19.34 3.73 6.81
N PHE A 16 18.47 3.84 7.81
CA PHE A 16 17.69 5.03 8.02
C PHE A 16 18.61 6.21 8.37
N GLY A 17 18.45 7.33 7.66
CA GLY A 17 19.29 8.50 7.88
C GLY A 17 19.07 9.59 6.85
N THR A 18 19.85 10.68 6.98
CA THR A 18 19.78 11.87 6.12
C THR A 18 19.95 11.54 4.64
N GLN A 19 20.78 10.54 4.31
CA GLN A 19 20.98 10.09 2.93
C GLN A 19 19.72 9.47 2.33
N LEU A 20 19.02 8.60 3.07
CA LEU A 20 17.78 7.99 2.61
C LEU A 20 16.67 9.04 2.46
N GLN A 21 16.55 9.94 3.43
CA GLN A 21 15.62 11.08 3.37
C GLN A 21 15.87 11.95 2.14
N PHE A 22 17.14 12.27 1.84
CA PHE A 22 17.52 13.03 0.66
C PHE A 22 17.13 12.29 -0.64
N LYS A 23 17.40 10.98 -0.72
CA LYS A 23 17.02 10.17 -1.89
C LYS A 23 15.49 10.14 -2.10
N ILE A 24 14.69 10.05 -1.04
CA ILE A 24 13.22 10.07 -1.13
C ILE A 24 12.71 11.47 -1.54
N CYS A 25 13.16 12.52 -0.84
CA CYS A 25 12.64 13.88 -1.02
C CYS A 25 13.15 14.56 -2.30
N ARG A 26 14.42 14.32 -2.67
CA ARG A 26 15.10 15.00 -3.80
C ARG A 26 15.54 14.03 -4.90
N GLY A 27 15.98 12.83 -4.52
CA GLY A 27 16.48 11.81 -5.46
C GLY A 27 15.41 10.96 -6.16
N ASN A 28 14.12 11.26 -5.97
CA ASN A 28 12.99 10.53 -6.56
C ASN A 28 12.94 9.03 -6.22
N LEU A 29 13.58 8.61 -5.13
CA LEU A 29 13.52 7.23 -4.67
C LEU A 29 12.08 6.90 -4.26
N ARG A 30 11.53 5.83 -4.82
CA ARG A 30 10.21 5.29 -4.53
C ARG A 30 10.29 3.77 -4.39
N PRO A 31 9.35 3.13 -3.68
CA PRO A 31 9.24 1.68 -3.65
C PRO A 31 9.19 1.07 -5.05
N LYS A 32 9.83 -0.09 -5.23
CA LYS A 32 9.80 -0.82 -6.51
C LYS A 32 8.37 -1.25 -6.83
N ILE A 33 7.95 -1.06 -8.08
CA ILE A 33 6.69 -1.62 -8.60
C ILE A 33 7.01 -3.02 -9.12
N ILE A 34 6.27 -4.02 -8.67
CA ILE A 34 6.41 -5.40 -9.14
C ILE A 34 5.70 -5.51 -10.49
N GLU A 35 6.27 -6.31 -11.39
CA GLU A 35 5.62 -6.67 -12.65
C GLU A 35 4.24 -7.27 -12.39
N ASP A 36 3.34 -7.18 -13.36
CA ASP A 36 1.94 -7.63 -13.24
C ASP A 36 1.06 -6.86 -12.24
N THR A 37 1.56 -5.77 -11.66
CA THR A 37 0.71 -4.86 -10.88
C THR A 37 -0.29 -4.15 -11.80
N PRO A 38 -1.59 -4.11 -11.46
CA PRO A 38 -2.62 -3.46 -12.26
C PRO A 38 -2.30 -2.00 -12.54
N GLN A 39 -2.45 -1.59 -13.79
CA GLN A 39 -2.01 -0.27 -14.22
C GLN A 39 -2.81 0.84 -13.53
N CYS A 40 -4.09 0.59 -13.25
CA CYS A 40 -4.95 1.50 -12.49
C CYS A 40 -4.38 1.79 -11.09
N TYR A 41 -3.91 0.76 -10.38
CA TYR A 41 -3.30 0.89 -9.06
C TYR A 41 -1.92 1.54 -9.13
N ILE A 42 -1.09 1.20 -10.13
CA ILE A 42 0.18 1.89 -10.38
C ILE A 42 -0.04 3.39 -10.56
N ASN A 43 -1.02 3.77 -11.36
CA ASN A 43 -1.32 5.16 -11.65
C ASN A 43 -1.77 5.91 -10.39
N LEU A 44 -2.63 5.29 -9.56
CA LEU A 44 -3.06 5.86 -8.30
C LEU A 44 -1.88 5.99 -7.31
N MET A 45 -1.08 4.94 -7.12
CA MET A 45 0.14 5.00 -6.30
C MET A 45 1.06 6.13 -6.75
N LYS A 46 1.23 6.29 -8.07
CA LYS A 46 2.07 7.32 -8.64
C LYS A 46 1.58 8.73 -8.33
N LYS A 47 0.28 8.96 -8.46
CA LYS A 47 -0.34 10.23 -8.06
C LYS A 47 -0.16 10.52 -6.56
N CYS A 48 -0.30 9.50 -5.70
CA CYS A 48 -0.17 9.67 -4.25
C CYS A 48 1.25 10.06 -3.80
N TRP A 49 2.29 9.63 -4.51
CA TRP A 49 3.69 9.93 -4.16
C TRP A 49 4.33 11.03 -5.00
N GLU A 50 3.51 11.84 -5.70
CA GLU A 50 3.96 12.99 -6.49
C GLU A 50 4.86 13.92 -5.67
N ARG A 51 5.90 14.46 -6.33
CA ARG A 51 6.85 15.36 -5.67
C ARG A 51 6.17 16.65 -5.26
N ASP A 52 5.36 17.19 -6.17
CA ASP A 52 4.55 18.37 -5.92
C ASP A 52 3.33 17.99 -5.06
N PRO A 53 3.23 18.49 -3.82
CA PRO A 53 2.10 18.18 -2.94
C PRO A 53 0.74 18.55 -3.54
N ILE A 54 0.69 19.58 -4.40
CA ILE A 54 -0.56 20.06 -5.03
C ILE A 54 -1.10 19.04 -6.04
N LYS A 55 -0.22 18.24 -6.65
CA LYS A 55 -0.60 17.18 -7.61
C LYS A 55 -1.06 15.90 -6.94
N ARG A 56 -0.90 15.77 -5.62
CA ARG A 56 -1.38 14.60 -4.88
C ARG A 56 -2.90 14.65 -4.78
N PRO A 57 -3.58 13.51 -4.95
CA PRO A 57 -5.02 13.45 -4.74
C PRO A 57 -5.33 13.68 -3.26
N SER A 58 -6.44 14.38 -2.99
CA SER A 58 -6.99 14.45 -1.64
C SER A 58 -7.47 13.07 -1.18
N ALA A 59 -7.62 12.88 0.13
CA ALA A 59 -8.20 11.65 0.66
C ALA A 59 -9.61 11.40 0.08
N GLN A 60 -10.42 12.45 -0.06
CA GLN A 60 -11.72 12.37 -0.72
C GLN A 60 -11.60 11.86 -2.15
N LYS A 61 -10.65 12.37 -2.94
CA LYS A 61 -10.48 11.91 -4.32
C LYS A 61 -10.02 10.46 -4.41
N ILE A 62 -9.20 10.01 -3.46
CA ILE A 62 -8.81 8.60 -3.35
C ILE A 62 -10.04 7.73 -3.07
N ILE A 63 -10.90 8.13 -2.13
CA ILE A 63 -12.13 7.39 -1.81
C ILE A 63 -13.04 7.29 -3.05
N GLU A 64 -13.27 8.40 -3.76
CA GLU A 64 -14.05 8.40 -5.00
C GLU A 64 -13.50 7.39 -6.02
N ILE A 65 -12.19 7.39 -6.27
CA ILE A 65 -11.54 6.45 -7.21
C ILE A 65 -11.73 5.00 -6.75
N LEU A 66 -11.55 4.71 -5.45
CA LEU A 66 -11.69 3.35 -4.93
C LEU A 66 -13.15 2.88 -4.97
N THR A 67 -14.12 3.77 -4.73
CA THR A 67 -15.55 3.49 -4.87
C THR A 67 -15.93 3.24 -6.33
N GLU A 68 -15.39 4.02 -7.28
CA GLU A 68 -15.56 3.75 -8.71
C GLU A 68 -15.05 2.36 -9.07
N TRP A 69 -13.87 1.97 -8.58
CA TRP A 69 -13.31 0.64 -8.83
C TRP A 69 -14.16 -0.48 -8.24
N GLN A 70 -14.72 -0.31 -7.05
CA GLN A 70 -15.63 -1.30 -6.44
C GLN A 70 -16.90 -1.53 -7.28
N ASN A 71 -17.33 -0.52 -8.04
CA ASN A 71 -18.50 -0.62 -8.90
C ASN A 71 -18.16 -1.09 -10.32
N ASP A 72 -16.88 -1.16 -10.69
CA ASP A 72 -16.42 -1.63 -11.99
C ASP A 72 -15.92 -3.09 -11.92
N LYS A 73 -16.72 -4.00 -12.48
CA LYS A 73 -16.42 -5.44 -12.51
C LYS A 73 -15.12 -5.77 -13.25
N ASN A 74 -14.76 -5.00 -14.28
CA ASN A 74 -13.55 -5.27 -15.06
C ASN A 74 -12.31 -4.90 -14.25
N ILE A 75 -12.35 -3.75 -13.58
CA ILE A 75 -11.26 -3.31 -12.70
C ILE A 75 -11.10 -4.27 -11.52
N LEU A 76 -12.21 -4.66 -10.88
CA LEU A 76 -12.17 -5.66 -9.81
C LEU A 76 -11.54 -6.97 -10.28
N LEU A 77 -11.93 -7.46 -11.45
CA LEU A 77 -11.37 -8.69 -12.01
C LEU A 77 -9.87 -8.59 -12.27
N GLU A 78 -9.40 -7.45 -12.80
CA GLU A 78 -7.96 -7.18 -12.99
C GLU A 78 -7.22 -7.17 -11.65
N LEU A 79 -7.75 -6.45 -10.65
CA LEU A 79 -7.17 -6.35 -9.32
C LEU A 79 -7.08 -7.72 -8.64
N THR A 80 -8.15 -8.54 -8.66
CA THR A 80 -8.16 -9.87 -8.04
C THR A 80 -7.19 -10.84 -8.71
N LYS A 81 -7.13 -10.86 -10.05
CA LYS A 81 -6.16 -11.70 -10.78
C LYS A 81 -4.73 -11.34 -10.42
N SER A 82 -4.43 -10.05 -10.31
CA SER A 82 -3.10 -9.60 -9.92
C SER A 82 -2.75 -9.99 -8.49
N GLU A 83 -3.73 -10.01 -7.57
CA GLU A 83 -3.51 -10.43 -6.19
C GLU A 83 -3.07 -11.90 -6.13
N GLU A 84 -3.69 -12.78 -6.91
CA GLU A 84 -3.30 -14.19 -7.02
C GLU A 84 -1.87 -14.34 -7.55
N LEU A 85 -1.52 -13.58 -8.60
CA LEU A 85 -0.18 -13.57 -9.17
C LEU A 85 0.87 -13.05 -8.17
N LEU A 86 0.57 -11.95 -7.48
CA LEU A 86 1.44 -11.34 -6.48
C LEU A 86 1.61 -12.23 -5.24
N LYS A 87 0.58 -12.97 -4.82
CA LYS A 87 0.68 -13.99 -3.76
C LYS A 87 1.63 -15.12 -4.17
N ASN A 88 1.51 -15.61 -5.40
CA ASN A 88 2.36 -16.69 -5.92
C ASN A 88 3.83 -16.24 -6.08
N GLN A 89 4.06 -15.00 -6.51
CA GLN A 89 5.41 -14.41 -6.59
C GLN A 89 5.99 -14.08 -5.20
N SER A 90 5.13 -13.74 -4.24
CA SER A 90 5.55 -13.40 -2.86
C SER A 90 6.13 -14.57 -2.06
N ILE A 91 5.86 -15.82 -2.48
CA ILE A 91 6.51 -17.04 -1.96
C ILE A 91 8.02 -16.99 -2.22
N HIS A 92 8.46 -16.34 -3.31
CA HIS A 92 9.88 -16.26 -3.69
C HIS A 92 10.66 -15.13 -2.97
N ILE A 93 9.98 -14.28 -2.20
CA ILE A 93 10.58 -13.17 -1.42
C ILE A 93 10.62 -13.52 0.09
N GLN A 94 10.11 -14.70 0.49
CA GLN A 94 10.18 -15.18 1.89
C GLN A 94 11.59 -15.65 2.32
N SER A 95 12.58 -15.68 1.43
CA SER A 95 13.96 -16.05 1.77
C SER A 95 14.90 -14.83 1.86
N PHE A 96 14.58 -13.87 2.71
CA PHE A 96 15.62 -13.07 3.38
C PHE A 96 15.29 -13.11 4.87
N SER A 97 16.05 -13.95 5.54
CA SER A 97 15.89 -14.43 6.91
C SER A 97 15.67 -13.32 7.93
N ASP A 98 14.70 -13.58 8.82
CA ASP A 98 14.77 -13.15 10.22
C ASP A 98 16.11 -13.58 10.80
N SER A 99 17.10 -12.70 10.74
CA SER A 99 18.27 -12.76 11.60
C SER A 99 18.02 -11.79 12.72
N SER A 100 17.52 -12.34 13.82
CA SER A 100 17.56 -11.76 15.14
C SER A 100 19.01 -11.45 15.49
N ASP A 101 19.46 -10.23 15.22
CA ASP A 101 20.57 -9.66 15.94
C ASP A 101 20.28 -8.19 16.22
N GLY A 102 20.51 -7.81 17.47
CA GLY A 102 20.17 -6.51 18.01
C GLY A 102 21.02 -5.42 17.39
N SER A 103 20.51 -4.75 16.36
CA SER A 103 21.04 -3.48 15.87
C SER A 103 19.91 -2.59 15.41
N ASP A 104 19.73 -1.49 16.15
CA ASP A 104 18.72 -0.46 16.00
C ASP A 104 19.02 0.38 14.73
N GLY A 105 18.44 -0.01 13.59
CA GLY A 105 18.68 0.73 12.33
C GLY A 105 17.78 0.41 11.14
N SER A 106 17.00 -0.67 11.18
CA SER A 106 16.03 -0.95 10.11
C SER A 106 14.69 -0.27 10.40
N TYR A 107 14.28 0.65 9.52
CA TYR A 107 12.93 1.22 9.56
C TYR A 107 11.93 0.10 9.24
N LYS A 108 11.34 -0.47 10.28
CA LYS A 108 10.07 -1.20 10.17
C LYS A 108 8.97 -0.17 10.38
N SER A 109 7.96 -0.17 9.51
CA SER A 109 6.71 0.54 9.77
C SER A 109 6.12 -0.02 11.07
N LYS A 110 6.41 0.64 12.21
CA LYS A 110 5.71 0.41 13.46
C LYS A 110 4.43 1.19 13.31
N PHE A 111 3.32 0.50 13.06
CA PHE A 111 2.01 1.13 13.16
C PHE A 111 1.96 1.87 14.51
N ILE A 112 1.74 3.19 14.45
CA ILE A 112 1.66 4.00 15.66
C ILE A 112 0.52 3.40 16.48
N GLU A 113 0.77 3.07 17.76
CA GLU A 113 -0.24 2.51 18.69
C GLU A 113 -1.56 3.30 18.66
N PHE A 114 -1.47 4.60 18.40
CA PHE A 114 -2.59 5.53 18.25
C PHE A 114 -3.58 5.15 17.13
N THR A 115 -3.15 4.43 16.10
CA THR A 115 -4.05 3.96 15.02
C THR A 115 -4.82 2.69 15.42
N THR A 116 -4.28 1.88 16.34
CA THR A 116 -4.94 0.68 16.86
C THR A 116 -6.21 1.04 17.63
N SER A 117 -6.20 2.15 18.39
CA SER A 117 -7.37 2.58 19.16
C SER A 117 -8.51 3.05 18.23
N PHE A 118 -8.22 3.78 17.15
CA PHE A 118 -9.25 4.13 16.15
C PHE A 118 -9.76 2.92 15.37
N TYR A 119 -8.93 1.90 15.13
CA TYR A 119 -9.40 0.66 14.51
C TYR A 119 -10.31 -0.15 15.44
N GLN A 120 -10.13 -0.06 16.76
CA GLN A 120 -11.02 -0.68 17.74
C GLN A 120 -12.32 0.11 17.95
N ASP A 121 -12.25 1.45 17.89
CA ASP A 121 -13.41 2.34 18.08
C ASP A 121 -14.19 2.67 16.78
N SER A 122 -13.61 2.41 15.61
CA SER A 122 -14.33 2.55 14.34
C SER A 122 -15.13 1.29 14.05
N GLU A 123 -16.42 1.47 13.75
CA GLU A 123 -17.32 0.42 13.25
C GLU A 123 -16.91 -0.11 11.86
N LEU A 124 -15.68 0.14 11.39
CA LEU A 124 -15.12 -0.43 10.16
C LEU A 124 -14.93 -1.95 10.29
N ASN A 125 -14.75 -2.48 11.50
CA ASN A 125 -14.78 -3.93 11.75
C ASN A 125 -16.18 -4.53 11.61
N LYS A 126 -17.23 -3.71 11.54
CA LYS A 126 -18.63 -4.14 11.38
C LYS A 126 -19.16 -3.98 9.96
N LEU A 127 -18.36 -3.51 9.01
CA LEU A 127 -18.71 -3.59 7.60
C LEU A 127 -18.66 -5.05 7.15
N ASN A 128 -19.76 -5.76 7.38
CA ASN A 128 -19.97 -7.09 6.86
C ASN A 128 -20.25 -6.95 5.35
N PHE A 129 -19.50 -7.69 4.52
CA PHE A 129 -19.68 -7.74 3.06
C PHE A 129 -21.10 -8.15 2.62
N LYS A 130 -22.00 -8.50 3.55
CA LYS A 130 -23.41 -8.84 3.34
C LYS A 130 -24.37 -7.64 3.41
N ASP A 131 -23.93 -6.46 3.86
CA ASP A 131 -24.82 -5.30 4.07
C ASP A 131 -24.96 -4.41 2.83
N LEU A 132 -24.34 -4.78 1.70
CA LEU A 132 -24.49 -4.13 0.39
C LEU A 132 -25.68 -4.70 -0.42
N GLN A 133 -26.80 -5.03 0.25
CA GLN A 133 -28.01 -5.39 -0.48
C GLN A 133 -28.65 -4.14 -1.08
N ILE A 134 -28.62 -4.11 -2.41
CA ILE A 134 -29.30 -3.22 -3.34
C ILE A 134 -30.78 -3.13 -2.98
N THR A 135 -31.34 -1.93 -3.05
CA THR A 135 -32.78 -1.75 -3.35
C THR A 135 -32.90 -0.79 -4.54
N ASP A 136 -33.87 -1.11 -5.39
CA ASP A 136 -34.02 -0.79 -6.83
C ASP A 136 -33.92 0.69 -7.25
#